data_AF-A0A6C0DNP6-F1
#
_entry.id   AF-A0A6C0DNP6-F1
#
_cell.length_a   1.000
_cell.length_b   1.000
_cell.length_c   1.000
_cell.angle_alpha   90.00
_cell.angle_beta   90.00
_cell.angle_gamma   90.00
#
_symmetry.space_group_name_H-M   'P 1'
#
loop_
_entity.id
_entity.type
_entity.pdbx_description
1 polymer ?
#
loop_
_entity_poly.entity_id
_entity_poly.type
_entity_poly.pdbx_seq_one_letter_code
_entity_poly.pdbx_strand_id
1 'polypeptide(L)'
;MSTNSFETLSCAYPIIKETVPQSALGYRTNNKYPEFPPLMNDGRAVTASYQPEAILNEKLIRSNNIQSNWQYRRYLTNHAKEIMEYNFREASTDAGYFTRHSELPSIDKNQVVGFSSTPYLYSSAIDTSKPKGYETSDLKDIYLSREQLDARRISPVVTQDEFIQAKI
;
A
#
# COMPACT_ATOMS: atom_id res chain seq x y z
N MET A 1 -11.07 -31.54 -42.33
CA MET A 1 -11.01 -30.18 -42.89
C MET A 1 -11.26 -29.20 -41.75
N SER A 2 -10.23 -28.45 -41.35
CA SER A 2 -10.37 -27.41 -40.33
C SER A 2 -11.13 -26.23 -40.94
N THR A 3 -12.39 -26.07 -40.57
CA THR A 3 -13.15 -24.87 -40.93
C THR A 3 -12.61 -23.73 -40.07
N ASN A 4 -11.65 -22.97 -40.59
CA ASN A 4 -11.26 -21.69 -40.00
C ASN A 4 -12.45 -20.75 -40.11
N SER A 5 -13.29 -20.72 -39.08
CA SER A 5 -14.32 -19.70 -38.91
C SER A 5 -13.61 -18.38 -38.65
N PHE A 6 -13.79 -17.41 -39.55
CA PHE A 6 -13.28 -16.07 -39.37
C PHE A 6 -13.92 -15.44 -38.13
N GLU A 7 -13.10 -15.06 -37.15
CA GLU A 7 -13.60 -14.35 -35.99
C GLU A 7 -13.95 -12.90 -36.36
N THR A 8 -15.09 -12.44 -35.86
CA THR A 8 -15.57 -11.07 -36.11
C THR A 8 -14.71 -10.04 -35.38
N LEU A 9 -14.62 -8.80 -35.87
CA LEU A 9 -13.86 -7.69 -35.25
C LEU A 9 -14.21 -7.47 -33.76
N SER A 10 -15.43 -7.84 -33.36
CA SER A 10 -15.88 -7.88 -31.96
C SER A 10 -14.98 -8.69 -31.03
N CYS A 11 -14.29 -9.71 -31.54
CA CYS A 11 -13.39 -10.56 -30.75
C CYS A 11 -12.06 -9.85 -30.45
N ALA A 12 -11.65 -8.89 -31.30
CA ALA A 12 -10.41 -8.14 -31.13
C ALA A 12 -10.46 -7.16 -29.96
N TYR A 13 -11.66 -6.71 -29.60
CA TYR A 13 -11.91 -5.81 -28.47
C TYR A 13 -13.08 -6.35 -27.65
N PRO A 14 -12.87 -7.34 -26.77
CA PRO A 14 -13.93 -7.79 -25.89
C PRO A 14 -14.43 -6.60 -25.08
N ILE A 15 -15.73 -6.33 -25.11
CA ILE A 15 -16.35 -5.40 -24.18
C ILE A 15 -16.22 -6.06 -22.81
N ILE A 16 -15.22 -5.64 -22.04
CA ILE A 16 -15.01 -6.10 -20.68
C ILE A 16 -16.17 -5.52 -19.86
N LYS A 17 -17.27 -6.26 -19.77
CA LYS A 17 -18.24 -6.07 -18.70
C LYS A 17 -17.58 -6.66 -17.47
N GLU A 18 -16.82 -5.86 -16.72
CA GLU A 18 -16.37 -6.28 -15.40
C GLU A 18 -17.61 -6.64 -14.58
N THR A 19 -17.84 -7.94 -14.41
CA THR A 19 -18.83 -8.47 -13.46
C THR A 19 -18.17 -8.76 -12.12
N VAL A 20 -17.10 -8.03 -11.79
CA VAL A 20 -16.49 -8.15 -10.47
C VAL A 20 -17.51 -7.54 -9.50
N PRO A 21 -18.00 -8.30 -8.51
CA PRO A 21 -18.98 -7.77 -7.57
C PRO A 21 -18.39 -6.52 -6.91
N GLN A 22 -19.22 -5.46 -6.84
CA GLN A 22 -18.81 -4.19 -6.26
C GLN A 22 -18.25 -4.45 -4.85
N SER A 23 -17.00 -4.02 -4.64
CA SER A 23 -16.34 -4.18 -3.35
C SER A 23 -17.19 -3.52 -2.26
N ALA A 24 -17.59 -4.29 -1.25
CA ALA A 24 -18.31 -3.78 -0.07
C ALA A 24 -17.47 -2.77 0.74
N LEU A 25 -16.16 -2.70 0.45
CA LEU A 25 -15.20 -1.85 1.13
C LEU A 25 -15.12 -0.44 0.52
N GLY A 26 -15.75 -0.23 -0.64
CA GLY A 26 -15.92 1.07 -1.29
C GLY A 26 -14.65 1.63 -1.92
N TYR A 27 -14.75 2.05 -3.18
CA TYR A 27 -13.73 2.83 -3.89
C TYR A 27 -14.16 4.30 -3.91
N ARG A 28 -14.22 4.96 -2.75
CA ARG A 28 -14.73 6.35 -2.67
C ARG A 28 -13.62 7.38 -2.64
N THR A 29 -12.79 7.41 -3.68
CA THR A 29 -11.69 8.39 -3.77
C THR A 29 -11.52 9.03 -5.15
N ASN A 30 -12.36 8.69 -6.14
CA ASN A 30 -12.37 9.38 -7.44
C ASN A 30 -13.36 10.56 -7.45
N ASN A 31 -12.83 11.78 -7.58
CA ASN A 31 -13.61 13.02 -7.56
C ASN A 31 -14.58 13.21 -8.75
N LYS A 32 -14.44 12.44 -9.85
CA LYS A 32 -15.26 12.58 -11.06
C LYS A 32 -16.15 11.38 -11.34
N TYR A 33 -15.68 10.17 -11.04
CA TYR A 33 -16.36 8.91 -11.34
C TYR A 33 -16.41 8.03 -10.09
N PRO A 34 -17.50 8.08 -9.31
CA PRO A 34 -17.62 7.35 -8.03
C PRO A 34 -17.49 5.82 -8.11
N GLU A 35 -17.69 5.24 -9.30
CA GLU A 35 -17.55 3.79 -9.54
C GLU A 35 -16.15 3.39 -10.02
N PHE A 36 -15.25 4.34 -10.25
CA PHE A 36 -13.90 4.08 -10.72
C PHE A 36 -12.87 4.36 -9.61
N PRO A 37 -11.73 3.65 -9.61
CA PRO A 37 -10.67 3.91 -8.65
C PRO A 37 -10.14 5.34 -8.77
N PRO A 38 -9.53 5.90 -7.70
CA PRO A 38 -8.94 7.24 -7.72
C PRO A 38 -7.89 7.35 -8.84
N LEU A 39 -7.98 8.42 -9.63
CA LEU A 39 -7.09 8.65 -10.76
C LEU A 39 -5.95 9.57 -10.31
N MET A 40 -4.96 9.00 -9.63
CA MET A 40 -3.76 9.73 -9.16
C MET A 40 -2.57 9.47 -10.09
N ASN A 41 -1.86 10.52 -10.50
CA ASN A 41 -0.71 10.43 -11.40
C ASN A 41 0.53 9.80 -10.75
N ASP A 42 0.58 9.76 -9.42
CA ASP A 42 1.67 9.24 -8.60
C ASP A 42 1.48 7.76 -8.21
N GLY A 43 0.44 7.09 -8.72
CA GLY A 43 0.19 5.66 -8.52
C GLY A 43 -0.34 5.28 -7.12
N ARG A 44 -0.61 6.26 -6.25
CA ARG A 44 -1.03 6.02 -4.86
C ARG A 44 -2.44 5.45 -4.69
N ALA A 45 -3.20 5.35 -5.77
CA ALA A 45 -4.51 4.69 -5.82
C ALA A 45 -4.44 3.19 -5.51
N VAL A 46 -3.30 2.57 -5.81
CA VAL A 46 -3.01 1.18 -5.51
C VAL A 46 -1.99 1.18 -4.37
N THR A 47 -2.48 1.35 -3.15
CA THR A 47 -1.63 1.15 -1.97
C THR A 47 -1.26 -0.32 -1.88
N ALA A 48 -0.08 -0.66 -2.43
CA ALA A 48 0.46 -2.00 -2.36
C ALA A 48 0.60 -2.43 -0.90
N SER A 49 0.22 -3.68 -0.60
CA SER A 49 0.47 -4.24 0.72
C SER A 49 1.99 -4.23 1.00
N TYR A 50 2.40 -3.99 2.25
CA TYR A 50 3.81 -4.04 2.65
C TYR A 50 4.43 -5.45 2.53
N GLN A 51 3.61 -6.49 2.35
CA GLN A 51 4.09 -7.87 2.29
C GLN A 51 4.71 -8.15 0.91
N PRO A 52 5.96 -8.65 0.86
CA PRO A 52 6.57 -9.01 -0.40
C PRO A 52 5.88 -10.23 -1.02
N GLU A 53 5.64 -10.17 -2.33
CA GLU A 53 5.00 -11.22 -3.13
C GLU A 53 5.68 -12.60 -2.98
N ALA A 54 6.97 -12.63 -2.68
CA ALA A 54 7.70 -13.87 -2.41
C ALA A 54 7.12 -14.66 -1.23
N ILE A 55 6.69 -13.96 -0.16
CA ILE A 55 6.07 -14.58 1.02
C ILE A 55 4.66 -15.07 0.68
N LEU A 56 3.91 -14.33 -0.12
CA LEU A 56 2.58 -14.75 -0.59
C LEU A 56 2.66 -16.00 -1.46
N ASN A 57 3.62 -16.05 -2.39
CA ASN A 57 3.86 -17.22 -3.21
C ASN A 57 4.29 -18.44 -2.37
N GLU A 58 5.15 -18.25 -1.38
CA GLU A 58 5.53 -19.34 -0.47
C GLU A 58 4.32 -19.88 0.31
N LYS A 59 3.45 -18.99 0.81
CA LYS A 59 2.19 -19.38 1.45
C LYS A 59 1.26 -20.12 0.50
N LEU A 60 1.16 -19.70 -0.76
CA LEU A 60 0.37 -20.36 -1.80
C LEU A 60 0.88 -21.78 -2.05
N ILE A 61 2.19 -21.95 -2.18
CA ILE A 61 2.84 -23.26 -2.37
C ILE A 61 2.56 -24.18 -1.18
N ARG A 62 2.74 -23.68 0.05
CA ARG A 62 2.53 -24.44 1.29
C ARG A 62 1.05 -24.81 1.50
N SER A 63 0.14 -23.86 1.31
CA SER A 63 -1.31 -24.08 1.53
C SER A 63 -1.92 -25.07 0.53
N ASN A 64 -1.45 -25.06 -0.72
CA ASN A 64 -1.92 -25.97 -1.77
C ASN A 64 -1.09 -27.26 -1.88
N ASN A 65 -0.15 -27.50 -0.96
CA ASN A 65 0.73 -28.67 -0.94
C ASN A 65 1.43 -28.91 -2.30
N ILE A 66 1.91 -27.85 -2.95
CA ILE A 66 2.58 -27.94 -4.25
C ILE A 66 4.02 -28.44 -4.02
N GLN A 67 4.36 -29.60 -4.58
CA GLN A 67 5.64 -30.26 -4.35
C GLN A 67 6.59 -30.17 -5.56
N SER A 68 6.07 -29.97 -6.76
CA SER A 68 6.85 -29.97 -8.00
C SER A 68 6.57 -28.75 -8.88
N ASN A 69 7.57 -28.39 -9.70
CA ASN A 69 7.45 -27.26 -10.64
C ASN A 69 6.29 -27.44 -11.63
N TRP A 70 6.05 -28.68 -12.09
CA TRP A 70 4.92 -28.97 -12.97
C TRP A 70 3.57 -28.71 -12.29
N GLN A 71 3.40 -29.14 -11.03
CA GLN A 71 2.19 -28.86 -10.25
C GLN A 71 2.00 -27.36 -10.06
N TYR A 72 3.08 -26.62 -9.80
CA TYR A 72 3.04 -25.16 -9.68
C TYR A 72 2.54 -24.49 -10.95
N ARG A 73 3.13 -24.82 -12.11
CA ARG A 73 2.70 -24.29 -13.41
C ARG A 73 1.24 -24.62 -13.70
N ARG A 74 0.83 -25.87 -13.46
CA ARG A 74 -0.56 -26.33 -13.64
C ARG A 74 -1.54 -25.57 -12.73
N TYR A 75 -1.14 -25.34 -11.48
CA TYR A 75 -1.95 -24.58 -10.53
C TYR A 75 -2.14 -23.15 -11.03
N LEU A 76 -1.06 -22.47 -11.41
CA LEU A 76 -1.10 -21.11 -11.96
C LEU A 76 -1.96 -21.02 -13.21
N THR A 77 -1.86 -21.97 -14.14
CA THR A 77 -2.68 -21.93 -15.37
C THR A 77 -4.16 -22.13 -15.08
N ASN A 78 -4.50 -23.00 -14.13
CA ASN A 78 -5.88 -23.31 -13.79
C ASN A 78 -6.55 -22.20 -12.96
N HIS A 79 -5.78 -21.51 -12.10
CA HIS A 79 -6.28 -20.51 -11.15
C HIS A 79 -5.81 -19.09 -11.49
N ALA A 80 -5.30 -18.86 -12.72
CA ALA A 80 -4.73 -17.57 -13.13
C ALA A 80 -5.70 -16.40 -12.89
N LYS A 81 -6.97 -16.57 -13.27
CA LYS A 81 -8.01 -15.54 -13.12
C LYS A 81 -8.26 -15.22 -11.65
N GLU A 82 -8.36 -16.24 -10.80
CA GLU A 82 -8.59 -16.08 -9.37
C GLU A 82 -7.42 -15.40 -8.67
N ILE A 83 -6.18 -15.78 -9.03
CA ILE A 83 -4.96 -15.15 -8.48
C ILE A 83 -4.89 -13.68 -8.90
N MET A 84 -5.19 -13.37 -10.16
CA MET A 84 -5.22 -11.98 -10.62
C MET A 84 -6.30 -11.16 -9.91
N GLU A 85 -7.49 -11.71 -9.73
CA GLU A 85 -8.59 -11.06 -9.01
C GLU A 85 -8.25 -10.84 -7.52
N TYR A 86 -7.67 -11.86 -6.87
CA TYR A 86 -7.23 -11.78 -5.48
C TYR A 86 -6.16 -10.70 -5.30
N ASN A 87 -5.11 -10.72 -6.12
CA ASN A 87 -4.03 -9.73 -6.09
C ASN A 87 -4.56 -8.31 -6.35
N PHE A 88 -5.50 -8.18 -7.31
CA PHE A 88 -6.13 -6.91 -7.60
C PHE A 88 -6.93 -6.38 -6.41
N ARG A 89 -7.72 -7.23 -5.73
CA ARG A 89 -8.48 -6.84 -4.54
C ARG A 89 -7.58 -6.47 -3.36
N GLU A 90 -6.52 -7.23 -3.11
CA GLU A 90 -5.55 -6.95 -2.04
C GLU A 90 -4.82 -5.61 -2.27
N ALA A 91 -4.47 -5.30 -3.52
CA ALA A 91 -3.79 -4.05 -3.88
C ALA A 91 -4.75 -2.85 -3.97
N SER A 92 -6.02 -3.10 -4.27
CA SER A 92 -7.07 -2.08 -4.45
C SER A 92 -7.90 -1.94 -3.18
N THR A 93 -7.28 -1.53 -2.07
CA THR A 93 -7.99 -1.17 -0.83
C THR A 93 -7.64 0.27 -0.47
N ASP A 94 -8.65 1.12 -0.20
CA ASP A 94 -8.52 2.56 0.07
C ASP A 94 -7.62 2.88 1.29
N ALA A 95 -7.42 1.90 2.18
CA ALA A 95 -6.57 1.99 3.37
C ALA A 95 -5.21 1.25 3.24
N GLY A 96 -4.88 0.69 2.07
CA GLY A 96 -3.65 -0.11 1.86
C GLY A 96 -3.56 -1.40 2.66
N TYR A 97 -4.68 -1.84 3.22
CA TYR A 97 -4.67 -2.89 4.22
C TYR A 97 -6.07 -3.45 4.50
N PHE A 98 -6.32 -4.71 4.17
CA PHE A 98 -7.59 -5.36 4.53
C PHE A 98 -7.46 -6.53 5.51
N THR A 99 -6.35 -7.28 5.53
CA THR A 99 -6.20 -8.37 6.52
C THR A 99 -4.79 -8.48 7.07
N ARG A 100 -4.66 -8.30 8.40
CA ARG A 100 -3.56 -8.89 9.16
C ARG A 100 -3.90 -10.36 9.38
N HIS A 101 -3.01 -11.26 8.96
CA HIS A 101 -2.67 -12.40 9.81
C HIS A 101 -1.83 -11.87 10.99
N SER A 102 -2.45 -10.99 11.79
CA SER A 102 -2.09 -10.82 13.18
C SER A 102 -2.82 -11.98 13.78
N GLU A 103 -2.07 -12.92 14.33
CA GLU A 103 -2.60 -13.85 15.30
C GLU A 103 -3.55 -13.04 16.19
N LEU A 104 -4.85 -13.31 16.07
CA LEU A 104 -5.81 -12.85 17.06
C LEU A 104 -5.19 -13.29 18.40
N PRO A 105 -5.09 -12.41 19.41
CA PRO A 105 -4.55 -12.84 20.69
C PRO A 105 -5.36 -14.04 21.16
N SER A 106 -4.73 -15.23 21.13
CA SER A 106 -5.40 -16.45 21.56
C SER A 106 -5.61 -16.31 23.06
N ILE A 107 -6.86 -16.24 23.50
CA ILE A 107 -7.24 -16.24 24.91
C ILE A 107 -6.60 -17.44 25.64
N ASP A 108 -6.31 -18.51 24.90
CA ASP A 108 -5.68 -19.75 25.37
C ASP A 108 -4.26 -19.59 25.96
N LYS A 109 -3.52 -18.51 25.66
CA LYS A 109 -2.12 -18.36 26.12
C LYS A 109 -1.92 -17.42 27.31
N ASN A 110 -2.96 -16.72 27.77
CA ASN A 110 -2.94 -15.79 28.91
C ASN A 110 -1.64 -14.96 29.06
N GLN A 111 -1.08 -14.52 27.92
CA GLN A 111 0.16 -13.75 27.86
C GLN A 111 -0.09 -12.56 26.95
N VAL A 112 -0.28 -11.40 27.57
CA VAL A 112 -0.22 -10.12 26.87
C VAL A 112 1.24 -9.69 26.87
N VAL A 113 1.98 -10.05 25.83
CA VAL A 113 3.37 -9.59 25.67
C VAL A 113 3.43 -8.58 24.52
N GLY A 114 3.78 -7.33 24.86
CA GLY A 114 4.56 -6.50 23.95
C GLY A 114 3.89 -5.40 23.11
N PHE A 115 2.65 -4.96 23.34
CA PHE A 115 2.10 -3.86 22.54
C PHE A 115 1.35 -2.81 23.35
N SER A 116 2.07 -1.76 23.75
CA SER A 116 1.46 -0.43 23.87
C SER A 116 1.13 0.03 22.45
N SER A 117 -0.10 -0.18 22.00
CA SER A 117 -0.53 0.07 20.61
C SER A 117 -0.70 1.55 20.26
N THR A 118 -0.41 2.46 21.19
CA THR A 118 -0.54 3.90 20.96
C THR A 118 0.79 4.48 20.46
N PRO A 119 0.82 5.09 19.27
CA PRO A 119 2.01 5.78 18.79
C PRO A 119 2.44 6.86 19.79
N TYR A 120 3.75 7.01 19.97
CA TYR A 120 4.29 8.04 20.83
C TYR A 120 4.02 9.43 20.24
N LEU A 121 3.37 10.30 21.01
CA LEU A 121 3.06 11.67 20.62
C LEU A 121 4.16 12.59 21.13
N TYR A 122 4.83 13.28 20.20
CA TYR A 122 5.79 14.35 20.53
C TYR A 122 5.08 15.60 21.00
N SER A 123 5.62 16.26 22.02
CA SER A 123 5.03 17.49 22.57
C SER A 123 5.22 18.71 21.65
N SER A 124 6.27 18.72 20.85
CA SER A 124 6.61 19.80 19.92
C SER A 124 7.54 19.29 18.80
N ALA A 125 7.69 20.07 17.72
CA ALA A 125 8.59 19.72 16.61
C ALA A 125 10.07 19.63 17.05
N ILE A 126 10.45 20.29 18.13
CA ILE A 126 11.82 20.26 18.68
C ILE A 126 12.02 19.20 19.77
N ASP A 127 10.98 18.45 20.12
CA ASP A 127 11.02 17.42 21.15
C ASP A 127 11.83 16.21 20.67
N THR A 128 12.90 15.90 21.39
CA THR A 128 13.79 14.77 21.10
C THR A 128 13.59 13.61 22.07
N SER A 129 12.62 13.70 22.98
CA SER A 129 12.36 12.65 23.95
C SER A 129 11.83 11.38 23.29
N LYS A 130 12.30 10.23 23.79
CA LYS A 130 12.00 8.90 23.24
C LYS A 130 11.49 8.01 24.37
N PRO A 131 10.34 7.33 24.20
CA PRO A 131 9.85 6.36 25.18
C PRO A 131 10.74 5.12 25.24
N LYS A 132 10.57 4.31 26.28
CA LYS A 132 11.27 3.02 26.39
C LYS A 132 10.82 2.08 25.27
N GLY A 133 11.79 1.49 24.54
CA GLY A 133 11.50 0.65 23.37
C GLY A 133 11.16 1.43 22.10
N TYR A 134 11.64 2.68 22.00
CA TYR A 134 11.46 3.48 20.80
C TYR A 134 12.24 2.90 19.62
N GLU A 135 11.50 2.42 18.62
CA GLU A 135 12.05 1.92 17.36
C GLU A 135 12.25 3.07 16.35
N THR A 136 13.43 3.10 15.73
CA THR A 136 13.81 4.01 14.64
C THR A 136 13.93 3.25 13.32
N SER A 137 13.63 3.92 12.21
CA SER A 137 13.88 3.40 10.86
C SER A 137 14.42 4.53 9.99
N ASP A 138 15.19 4.20 8.95
CA ASP A 138 15.80 5.20 8.06
C ASP A 138 14.75 6.18 7.51
N LEU A 139 13.59 5.68 7.10
CA LEU A 139 12.49 6.50 6.60
C LEU A 139 11.91 7.43 7.67
N LYS A 140 11.80 6.93 8.91
CA LYS A 140 11.26 7.70 10.04
C LYS A 140 12.23 8.80 10.45
N ASP A 141 13.53 8.52 10.48
CA ASP A 141 14.55 9.51 10.84
C ASP A 141 14.68 10.59 9.76
N ILE A 142 14.60 10.21 8.47
CA ILE A 142 14.53 11.18 7.36
C ILE A 142 13.29 12.07 7.47
N TYR A 143 12.13 11.50 7.78
CA TYR A 143 10.89 12.27 7.93
C TYR A 143 10.97 13.25 9.11
N LEU A 144 11.33 12.77 10.30
CA LEU A 144 11.37 13.60 11.51
C LEU A 144 12.41 14.73 11.41
N SER A 145 13.56 14.47 10.79
CA SER A 145 14.59 15.51 10.57
C SER A 145 14.13 16.59 9.59
N ARG A 146 13.38 16.24 8.55
CA ARG A 146 12.78 17.22 7.62
C ARG A 146 11.77 18.11 8.33
N GLU A 147 10.83 17.52 9.07
CA GLU A 147 9.83 18.28 9.84
C GLU A 147 10.49 19.23 10.86
N GLN A 148 11.57 18.78 11.51
CA GLN A 148 12.38 19.62 12.41
C GLN A 148 13.03 20.81 11.72
N LEU A 149 13.59 20.60 10.52
CA LEU A 149 14.20 21.66 9.71
C LEU A 149 13.15 22.66 9.22
N ASP A 150 12.02 22.16 8.74
CA ASP A 150 10.92 22.99 8.25
C ASP A 150 10.30 23.83 9.37
N ALA A 151 10.14 23.26 10.57
CA ALA A 151 9.69 24.00 11.75
C ALA A 151 10.68 25.11 12.17
N ARG A 152 11.97 24.97 11.83
CA ARG A 152 13.01 25.98 12.07
C ARG A 152 13.21 26.94 10.90
N ARG A 153 12.43 26.81 9.83
CA ARG A 153 12.60 27.62 8.64
C ARG A 153 12.15 29.05 8.91
N ILE A 154 13.13 29.92 9.14
CA ILE A 154 12.93 31.37 9.29
C ILE A 154 13.18 32.01 7.92
N SER A 155 12.21 32.77 7.40
CA SER A 155 12.48 33.66 6.27
C SER A 155 13.14 34.92 6.83
N PRO A 156 14.39 35.25 6.46
CA PRO A 156 14.94 36.54 6.82
C PRO A 156 14.05 37.62 6.22
N VAL A 157 13.62 38.57 7.05
CA VAL A 157 12.99 39.80 6.58
C VAL A 157 14.15 40.75 6.30
N VAL A 158 14.41 41.03 5.03
CA VAL A 158 15.41 42.02 4.66
C VAL A 158 14.74 43.39 4.70
N THR A 159 15.17 44.23 5.64
CA THR A 159 14.68 45.61 5.76
C THR A 159 15.44 46.53 4.82
N GLN A 160 14.81 47.64 4.41
CA GLN A 160 15.43 48.59 3.48
C GLN A 160 16.72 49.21 4.05
N ASP A 161 16.79 49.36 5.37
CA ASP A 161 17.97 49.90 6.08
C ASP A 161 19.18 48.96 5.98
N GLU A 162 18.97 47.63 6.02
CA GLU A 162 20.03 46.63 5.86
C GLU A 162 20.63 46.65 4.45
N PHE A 163 19.81 46.93 3.41
CA PHE A 163 20.30 47.12 2.04
C PHE A 163 21.16 48.37 1.85
N ILE A 164 20.89 49.42 2.63
CA ILE A 164 21.61 50.70 2.53
C ILE A 164 22.96 50.59 3.27
N GLN A 165 23.03 49.88 4.40
CA GLN A 165 24.27 49.67 5.16
C GLN A 165 25.30 48.79 4.44
N ALA A 166 24.87 47.84 3.61
CA ALA A 166 25.76 46.92 2.88
C ALA A 166 26.52 47.58 1.70
N LYS A 167 26.37 48.90 1.48
CA LYS A 167 26.84 49.61 0.27
C LYS A 167 27.91 50.69 0.52
N ILE A 168 28.60 50.66 1.65
CA ILE A 168 29.78 51.49 1.97
C ILE A 168 30.94 50.55 2.30
#